data_AF-A0A5Q0HAV4-F1
#
_entry.id   AF-A0A5Q0HAV4-F1
#
_cell.length_a   1.000
_cell.length_b   1.000
_cell.length_c   1.000
_cell.angle_alpha   90.00
_cell.angle_beta   90.00
_cell.angle_gamma   90.00
#
_symmetry.space_group_name_H-M   'P 1'
#
loop_
_entity.id
_entity.type
_entity.pdbx_description
1 polymer ?
#
loop_
_entity_poly.entity_id
_entity_poly.type
_entity_poly.pdbx_seq_one_letter_code
_entity_poly.pdbx_strand_id
1 'polypeptide(L)'
;MRWKSLLLATTLLTSLSTTTATAAPATFAHPGVLVGKSQLDFVRDKVNTNQQPWRAAYDQMLAHPFASLTRTPKPRAVVECGSYSNPNYGCTDEREDALAAYTLSLAWYITRDDRYATKAIEIMDAWSATIRDHTNSNAPLQTAWAGSTWPRAAEIIKHVRGNWPNSGRFATMLRDVYLPEVINGRTSSNGNWELSMTEASLGISVFLEDRASYDKAVSIFRNRIAAYVYLTTDGDLPRTVPGSGLDTREEIISYWQGQSTFVNGLTQETCRDFTHTGYGLAAASHVAETARLQGQDLWGEVRERLRHAYGLHAKYQLGVEPVPSWLCGGTYKQALGPTTEVAFNALANRLGIAMTNTQRLTERQRPAGTDKLFIAWETLTHASNPN
;
A
#
# COMPACT_ATOMS: atom_id res chain seq x y z
N MET A 1 53.38 -52.97 -4.09
CA MET A 1 52.82 -51.59 -4.07
C MET A 1 51.40 -51.61 -4.60
N ARG A 2 50.38 -51.52 -3.74
CA ARG A 2 49.01 -51.11 -4.11
C ARG A 2 48.40 -50.39 -2.91
N TRP A 3 48.42 -49.07 -2.95
CA TRP A 3 47.67 -48.22 -2.02
C TRP A 3 46.21 -48.17 -2.50
N LYS A 4 45.27 -48.48 -1.60
CA LYS A 4 43.84 -48.24 -1.80
C LYS A 4 43.53 -46.86 -1.22
N SER A 5 43.16 -45.92 -2.07
CA SER A 5 42.70 -44.59 -1.68
C SER A 5 41.29 -44.67 -1.08
N LEU A 6 41.12 -44.16 0.13
CA LEU A 6 39.81 -43.88 0.75
C LEU A 6 39.25 -42.59 0.14
N LEU A 7 38.06 -42.66 -0.47
CA LEU A 7 37.25 -41.49 -0.77
C LEU A 7 36.38 -41.19 0.46
N LEU A 8 36.65 -40.08 1.15
CA LEU A 8 35.70 -39.47 2.08
C LEU A 8 34.66 -38.71 1.27
N ALA A 9 33.41 -39.13 1.35
CA ALA A 9 32.27 -38.37 0.85
C ALA A 9 31.87 -37.33 1.91
N THR A 10 32.14 -36.05 1.65
CA THR A 10 31.66 -34.94 2.46
C THR A 10 30.21 -34.63 2.06
N THR A 11 29.24 -35.12 2.84
CA THR A 11 27.84 -34.69 2.73
C THR A 11 27.71 -33.25 3.22
N LEU A 12 27.51 -32.31 2.29
CA LEU A 12 27.02 -30.97 2.60
C LEU A 12 25.56 -31.09 3.06
N LEU A 13 25.32 -30.93 4.36
CA LEU A 13 23.98 -30.68 4.90
C LEU A 13 23.59 -29.24 4.55
N THR A 14 22.77 -29.07 3.51
CA THR A 14 22.07 -27.81 3.28
C THR A 14 21.02 -27.63 4.38
N SER A 15 21.30 -26.75 5.33
CA SER A 15 20.30 -26.27 6.28
C SER A 15 19.20 -25.54 5.51
N LEU A 16 18.05 -26.19 5.35
CA LEU A 16 16.82 -25.51 4.93
C LEU A 16 16.44 -24.56 6.07
N SER A 17 16.73 -23.27 5.92
CA SER A 17 16.19 -22.23 6.78
C SER A 17 14.69 -22.19 6.60
N THR A 18 13.95 -22.90 7.46
CA THR A 18 12.51 -22.70 7.60
C THR A 18 12.31 -21.29 8.14
N THR A 19 11.95 -20.34 7.28
CA THR A 19 11.43 -19.04 7.70
C THR A 19 10.11 -19.30 8.42
N THR A 20 10.17 -19.40 9.75
CA THR A 20 8.98 -19.37 10.59
C THR A 20 8.23 -18.08 10.32
N ALA A 21 6.95 -18.18 9.98
CA ALA A 21 6.09 -17.01 9.84
C ALA A 21 6.13 -16.20 11.13
N THR A 22 6.68 -14.99 11.08
CA THR A 22 6.71 -14.08 12.23
C THR A 22 5.27 -13.69 12.56
N ALA A 23 4.84 -13.93 13.80
CA ALA A 23 3.57 -13.45 14.31
C ALA A 23 3.60 -11.94 14.55
N ALA A 24 2.44 -11.32 14.75
CA ALA A 24 2.29 -9.92 15.11
C ALA A 24 3.19 -9.57 16.31
N PRO A 25 3.75 -8.34 16.37
CA PRO A 25 4.57 -7.94 17.49
C PRO A 25 3.77 -7.96 18.80
N ALA A 26 4.45 -8.18 19.92
CA ALA A 26 3.81 -8.16 21.24
C ALA A 26 3.19 -6.79 21.56
N THR A 27 3.83 -5.72 21.10
CA THR A 27 3.42 -4.31 21.23
C THR A 27 3.55 -3.64 19.87
N PHE A 28 2.55 -2.87 19.46
CA PHE A 28 2.62 -2.10 18.22
C PHE A 28 3.42 -0.80 18.40
N ALA A 29 4.12 -0.40 17.34
CA ALA A 29 4.87 0.86 17.27
C ALA A 29 3.98 1.97 16.70
N HIS A 30 4.01 3.16 17.32
CA HIS A 30 3.13 4.28 17.00
C HIS A 30 3.87 5.64 16.94
N PRO A 31 3.53 6.53 15.96
CA PRO A 31 2.83 6.20 14.72
C PRO A 31 3.55 5.11 13.95
N GLY A 32 2.81 4.18 13.34
CA GLY A 32 3.39 3.04 12.64
C GLY A 32 2.55 2.47 11.51
N VAL A 33 1.63 3.27 10.95
CA VAL A 33 0.87 2.92 9.74
C VAL A 33 1.37 3.76 8.57
N LEU A 34 2.04 3.10 7.62
CA LEU A 34 2.79 3.64 6.48
C LEU A 34 3.95 4.59 6.84
N VAL A 35 3.77 5.50 7.80
CA VAL A 35 4.78 6.45 8.27
C VAL A 35 5.04 6.32 9.76
N GLY A 36 6.31 6.24 10.13
CA GLY A 36 6.79 6.16 11.51
C GLY A 36 7.19 7.53 12.11
N LYS A 37 7.33 7.60 13.43
CA LYS A 37 7.77 8.84 14.11
C LYS A 37 9.10 9.38 13.58
N SER A 38 10.12 8.54 13.43
CA SER A 38 11.45 8.93 12.92
C SER A 38 11.39 9.40 11.47
N GLN A 39 10.54 8.78 10.66
CA GLN A 39 10.29 9.21 9.29
C GLN A 39 9.65 10.61 9.25
N LEU A 40 8.67 10.88 10.12
CA LEU A 40 8.01 12.18 10.23
C LEU A 40 8.97 13.27 10.75
N ASP A 41 9.82 12.95 11.73
CA ASP A 41 10.86 13.87 12.24
C ASP A 41 11.86 14.24 11.13
N PHE A 42 12.33 13.25 10.36
CA PHE A 42 13.20 13.48 9.21
C PHE A 42 12.57 14.44 8.20
N VAL A 43 11.31 14.21 7.81
CA VAL A 43 10.61 15.04 6.82
C VAL A 43 10.42 16.45 7.34
N ARG A 44 10.01 16.60 8.61
CA ARG A 44 9.87 17.92 9.25
C ARG A 44 11.17 18.71 9.17
N ASP A 45 12.29 18.09 9.49
CA ASP A 45 13.59 18.75 9.44
C ASP A 45 13.97 19.15 8.01
N LYS A 46 13.73 18.28 7.02
CA LYS A 46 13.95 18.60 5.59
C LYS A 46 13.11 19.78 5.12
N VAL A 47 11.82 19.84 5.50
CA VAL A 47 10.94 20.95 5.15
C VAL A 47 11.40 22.25 5.81
N ASN A 48 11.67 22.22 7.12
CA ASN A 48 12.07 23.42 7.88
C ASN A 48 13.43 23.98 7.47
N THR A 49 14.28 23.14 6.87
CA THR A 49 15.58 23.54 6.29
C THR A 49 15.54 23.75 4.77
N ASN A 50 14.34 23.82 4.18
CA ASN A 50 14.09 24.06 2.75
C ASN A 50 14.79 23.08 1.79
N GLN A 51 15.01 21.83 2.22
CA GLN A 51 15.67 20.81 1.42
C GLN A 51 14.73 20.22 0.37
N GLN A 52 15.25 19.99 -0.84
CA GLN A 52 14.52 19.39 -1.94
C GLN A 52 14.72 17.86 -1.97
N PRO A 53 13.71 17.07 -2.35
CA PRO A 53 12.40 17.48 -2.90
C PRO A 53 11.32 17.78 -1.85
N TRP A 54 11.60 17.58 -0.56
CA TRP A 54 10.61 17.65 0.52
C TRP A 54 9.91 19.00 0.62
N ARG A 55 10.65 20.10 0.48
CA ARG A 55 10.07 21.45 0.53
C ARG A 55 9.03 21.65 -0.57
N ALA A 56 9.34 21.31 -1.82
CA ALA A 56 8.38 21.42 -2.92
C ALA A 56 7.17 20.50 -2.74
N ALA A 57 7.37 19.28 -2.23
CA ALA A 57 6.27 18.35 -1.94
C ALA A 57 5.36 18.87 -0.82
N TYR A 58 5.93 19.49 0.20
CA TYR A 58 5.17 20.14 1.28
C TYR A 58 4.37 21.34 0.78
N ASP A 59 4.97 22.21 -0.04
CA ASP A 59 4.27 23.36 -0.61
C ASP A 59 3.11 22.90 -1.53
N GLN A 60 3.32 21.85 -2.33
CA GLN A 60 2.27 21.22 -3.13
C GLN A 60 1.14 20.66 -2.25
N MET A 61 1.48 19.98 -1.15
CA MET A 61 0.52 19.43 -0.20
C MET A 61 -0.32 20.54 0.45
N LEU A 62 0.31 21.61 0.96
CA LEU A 62 -0.39 22.72 1.61
C LEU A 62 -1.28 23.51 0.65
N ALA A 63 -0.92 23.59 -0.63
CA ALA A 63 -1.76 24.24 -1.64
C ALA A 63 -2.98 23.41 -2.04
N HIS A 64 -3.02 22.12 -1.70
CA HIS A 64 -4.12 21.24 -2.07
C HIS A 64 -5.38 21.49 -1.23
N PRO A 65 -6.61 21.37 -1.79
CA PRO A 65 -7.86 21.54 -1.03
C PRO A 65 -8.01 20.64 0.21
N PHE A 66 -7.24 19.55 0.29
CA PHE A 66 -7.18 18.65 1.45
C PHE A 66 -6.50 19.28 2.67
N ALA A 67 -5.65 20.30 2.48
CA ALA A 67 -5.03 21.05 3.57
C ALA A 67 -5.89 22.26 4.04
N SER A 68 -7.08 22.45 3.47
CA SER A 68 -7.93 23.61 3.79
C SER A 68 -8.50 23.55 5.21
N LEU A 69 -8.23 24.58 6.00
CA LEU A 69 -8.82 24.78 7.33
C LEU A 69 -10.31 25.18 7.28
N THR A 70 -10.86 25.45 6.10
CA THR A 70 -12.30 25.74 5.91
C THR A 70 -13.07 24.55 5.32
N ARG A 71 -12.40 23.41 5.11
CA ARG A 71 -13.07 22.18 4.65
C ARG A 71 -14.19 21.81 5.62
N THR A 72 -15.36 21.52 5.05
CA THR A 72 -16.52 21.00 5.77
C THR A 72 -16.61 19.50 5.49
N PRO A 73 -16.50 18.61 6.50
CA PRO A 73 -16.63 17.17 6.29
C PRO A 73 -18.05 16.81 5.85
N LYS A 74 -18.18 15.74 5.07
CA LYS A 74 -19.46 15.31 4.47
C LYS A 74 -19.81 13.87 4.82
N PRO A 75 -19.92 13.54 6.12
CA PRO A 75 -20.17 12.18 6.54
C PRO A 75 -21.57 11.72 6.13
N ARG A 76 -21.70 10.41 5.84
CA ARG A 76 -22.97 9.76 5.56
C ARG A 76 -23.13 8.54 6.44
N ALA A 77 -24.37 8.23 6.83
CA ALA A 77 -24.67 7.02 7.60
C ALA A 77 -24.38 5.75 6.79
N VAL A 78 -24.74 5.76 5.51
CA VAL A 78 -24.42 4.69 4.56
C VAL A 78 -23.67 5.31 3.39
N VAL A 79 -22.49 4.76 3.08
CA VAL A 79 -21.74 5.06 1.86
C VAL A 79 -22.12 4.02 0.81
N GLU A 80 -22.87 4.42 -0.21
CA GLU A 80 -23.32 3.51 -1.27
C GLU A 80 -22.54 3.77 -2.56
N CYS A 81 -21.80 2.75 -3.01
CA CYS A 81 -20.90 2.84 -4.15
C CYS A 81 -21.17 1.73 -5.17
N GLY A 82 -21.81 2.09 -6.27
CA GLY A 82 -21.99 1.16 -7.38
C GLY A 82 -20.72 0.99 -8.22
N SER A 83 -20.83 0.26 -9.33
CA SER A 83 -19.70 0.01 -10.24
C SER A 83 -19.10 1.33 -10.74
N TYR A 84 -17.77 1.45 -10.70
CA TYR A 84 -17.05 2.70 -11.00
C TYR A 84 -17.52 3.91 -10.17
N SER A 85 -18.01 3.67 -8.95
CA SER A 85 -18.64 4.66 -8.08
C SER A 85 -19.88 5.29 -8.72
N ASN A 86 -20.70 4.51 -9.41
CA ASN A 86 -21.99 4.94 -9.93
C ASN A 86 -23.12 3.98 -9.47
N PRO A 87 -24.02 4.39 -8.55
CA PRO A 87 -24.11 5.73 -7.95
C PRO A 87 -22.93 6.07 -7.02
N ASN A 88 -22.73 7.37 -6.80
CA ASN A 88 -21.75 7.91 -5.87
C ASN A 88 -22.46 8.59 -4.68
N TYR A 89 -22.93 7.79 -3.72
CA TYR A 89 -23.53 8.34 -2.51
C TYR A 89 -22.54 8.24 -1.36
N GLY A 90 -21.57 9.16 -1.36
CA GLY A 90 -20.56 9.29 -0.29
C GLY A 90 -19.19 8.72 -0.60
N CYS A 91 -18.99 8.04 -1.73
CA CYS A 91 -17.72 7.41 -2.08
C CYS A 91 -16.58 8.44 -2.19
N THR A 92 -16.84 9.53 -2.93
CA THR A 92 -15.86 10.61 -3.06
C THR A 92 -15.72 11.38 -1.75
N ASP A 93 -16.84 11.68 -1.09
CA ASP A 93 -16.86 12.46 0.15
C ASP A 93 -15.99 11.80 1.24
N GLU A 94 -16.17 10.49 1.46
CA GLU A 94 -15.44 9.69 2.45
C GLU A 94 -13.94 9.65 2.17
N ARG A 95 -13.59 9.22 0.96
CA ARG A 95 -12.20 8.96 0.57
C ARG A 95 -11.38 10.25 0.57
N GLU A 96 -11.98 11.36 0.10
CA GLU A 96 -11.32 12.66 0.13
C GLU A 96 -11.27 13.27 1.54
N ASP A 97 -12.25 13.01 2.41
CA ASP A 97 -12.18 13.43 3.82
C ASP A 97 -11.11 12.63 4.60
N ALA A 98 -10.95 11.33 4.32
CA ALA A 98 -9.87 10.53 4.88
C ALA A 98 -8.49 11.08 4.49
N LEU A 99 -8.32 11.39 3.20
CA LEU A 99 -7.11 12.02 2.69
C LEU A 99 -6.89 13.42 3.23
N ALA A 100 -7.96 14.20 3.43
CA ALA A 100 -7.87 15.51 4.09
C ALA A 100 -7.41 15.38 5.53
N ALA A 101 -7.97 14.45 6.31
CA ALA A 101 -7.52 14.20 7.68
C ALA A 101 -6.02 13.82 7.73
N TYR A 102 -5.55 12.96 6.83
CA TYR A 102 -4.13 12.62 6.74
C TYR A 102 -3.26 13.81 6.34
N THR A 103 -3.69 14.58 5.33
CA THR A 103 -3.00 15.80 4.85
C THR A 103 -2.83 16.82 5.98
N LEU A 104 -3.90 17.08 6.72
CA LEU A 104 -3.91 18.01 7.85
C LEU A 104 -3.07 17.49 9.02
N SER A 105 -3.05 16.18 9.25
CA SER A 105 -2.19 15.56 10.27
C SER A 105 -0.70 15.71 9.94
N LEU A 106 -0.32 15.56 8.66
CA LEU A 106 1.04 15.83 8.20
C LEU A 106 1.39 17.32 8.31
N ALA A 107 0.48 18.21 7.90
CA ALA A 107 0.66 19.65 8.02
C ALA A 107 0.88 20.07 9.48
N TRP A 108 0.08 19.53 10.41
CA TRP A 108 0.28 19.72 11.84
C TRP A 108 1.63 19.19 12.31
N TYR A 109 2.03 17.98 11.91
CA TYR A 109 3.29 17.41 12.38
C TYR A 109 4.49 18.28 11.99
N ILE A 110 4.49 18.75 10.75
CA ILE A 110 5.59 19.55 10.19
C ILE A 110 5.63 20.95 10.81
N THR A 111 4.49 21.66 10.83
CA THR A 111 4.41 23.06 11.29
C THR A 111 4.30 23.23 12.80
N ARG A 112 3.70 22.25 13.49
CA ARG A 112 3.19 22.35 14.86
C ARG A 112 2.09 23.41 15.06
N ASP A 113 1.43 23.84 13.99
CA ASP A 113 0.25 24.70 14.09
C ASP A 113 -0.99 23.85 14.43
N ASP A 114 -1.51 24.02 15.65
CA ASP A 114 -2.61 23.19 16.18
C ASP A 114 -3.94 23.38 15.44
N ARG A 115 -4.08 24.41 14.61
CA ARG A 115 -5.25 24.58 13.74
C ARG A 115 -5.42 23.39 12.79
N TYR A 116 -4.31 22.84 12.28
CA TYR A 116 -4.35 21.68 11.40
C TYR A 116 -4.76 20.39 12.14
N ALA A 117 -4.23 20.14 13.33
CA ALA A 117 -4.65 19.00 14.14
C ALA A 117 -6.12 19.11 14.56
N THR A 118 -6.57 20.30 14.94
CA THR A 118 -7.98 20.56 15.28
C THR A 118 -8.91 20.22 14.12
N LYS A 119 -8.57 20.66 12.89
CA LYS A 119 -9.36 20.34 11.70
C LYS A 119 -9.30 18.86 11.33
N ALA A 120 -8.15 18.19 11.49
CA ALA A 120 -8.05 16.75 11.28
C ALA A 120 -8.96 15.96 12.25
N ILE A 121 -8.96 16.33 13.53
CA ILE A 121 -9.85 15.77 14.56
C ILE A 121 -11.31 16.01 14.20
N GLU A 122 -11.69 17.22 13.79
CA GLU A 122 -13.06 17.55 13.39
C GLU A 122 -13.58 16.62 12.28
N ILE A 123 -12.75 16.38 11.25
CA ILE A 123 -13.11 15.49 10.14
C ILE A 123 -13.28 14.05 10.63
N MET A 124 -12.30 13.52 11.38
CA MET A 124 -12.35 12.15 11.93
C MET A 124 -13.53 11.97 12.90
N ASP A 125 -13.85 12.98 13.69
CA ASP A 125 -14.95 12.98 14.65
C ASP A 125 -16.32 13.02 13.95
N ALA A 126 -16.44 13.77 12.85
CA ALA A 126 -17.66 13.86 12.06
C ALA A 126 -18.01 12.50 11.40
N TRP A 127 -17.01 11.82 10.82
CA TRP A 127 -17.20 10.50 10.23
C TRP A 127 -17.49 9.43 11.28
N SER A 128 -16.70 9.36 12.35
CA SER A 128 -16.92 8.38 13.43
C SER A 128 -18.24 8.55 14.18
N ALA A 129 -18.82 9.75 14.19
CA ALA A 129 -20.14 9.97 14.74
C ALA A 129 -21.28 9.46 13.83
N THR A 130 -21.02 9.29 12.53
CA THR A 130 -22.10 9.20 11.52
C THR A 130 -22.12 7.89 10.75
N ILE A 131 -20.98 7.44 10.21
CA ILE A 131 -20.95 6.27 9.31
C ILE A 131 -21.32 4.99 10.05
N ARG A 132 -22.09 4.14 9.38
CA ARG A 132 -22.59 2.86 9.90
C ARG A 132 -22.37 1.70 8.93
N ASP A 133 -22.29 1.97 7.63
CA ASP A 133 -22.24 0.90 6.63
C ASP A 133 -21.66 1.37 5.28
N HIS A 134 -21.17 0.40 4.51
CA HIS A 134 -20.77 0.53 3.10
C HIS A 134 -21.57 -0.46 2.27
N THR A 135 -22.25 0.00 1.22
CA THR A 135 -23.13 -0.86 0.42
C THR A 135 -22.86 -0.78 -1.08
N ASN A 136 -23.47 -1.71 -1.81
CA ASN A 136 -23.39 -1.88 -3.27
C ASN A 136 -22.05 -2.49 -3.73
N SER A 137 -21.90 -2.75 -5.03
CA SER A 137 -20.87 -3.65 -5.57
C SER A 137 -19.42 -3.23 -5.29
N ASN A 138 -19.20 -1.93 -5.05
CA ASN A 138 -17.87 -1.38 -4.82
C ASN A 138 -17.55 -1.17 -3.33
N ALA A 139 -18.47 -1.53 -2.41
CA ALA A 139 -18.29 -1.34 -0.97
C ALA A 139 -16.92 -1.82 -0.46
N PRO A 140 -16.48 -3.09 -0.69
CA PRO A 140 -15.21 -3.56 -0.13
C PRO A 140 -13.99 -2.75 -0.58
N LEU A 141 -13.97 -2.33 -1.85
CA LEU A 141 -12.86 -1.53 -2.39
C LEU A 141 -12.90 -0.08 -1.89
N GLN A 142 -14.10 0.50 -1.83
CA GLN A 142 -14.30 1.84 -1.28
C GLN A 142 -13.86 1.89 0.20
N THR A 143 -14.32 0.93 1.00
CA THR A 143 -13.96 0.79 2.41
C THR A 143 -12.45 0.58 2.57
N ALA A 144 -11.83 -0.19 1.67
CA ALA A 144 -10.38 -0.37 1.66
C ALA A 144 -9.63 0.95 1.40
N TRP A 145 -10.02 1.74 0.39
CA TRP A 145 -9.32 3.00 0.10
C TRP A 145 -9.39 4.01 1.25
N ALA A 146 -10.57 4.20 1.83
CA ALA A 146 -10.73 5.07 3.01
C ALA A 146 -10.02 4.47 4.25
N GLY A 147 -10.20 3.17 4.49
CA GLY A 147 -9.62 2.43 5.60
C GLY A 147 -8.09 2.33 5.58
N SER A 148 -7.44 2.43 4.41
CA SER A 148 -5.99 2.55 4.31
C SER A 148 -5.46 3.91 4.78
N THR A 149 -6.31 4.94 4.77
CA THR A 149 -5.90 6.33 5.03
C THR A 149 -6.27 6.79 6.45
N TRP A 150 -7.44 6.41 6.94
CA TRP A 150 -7.93 6.78 8.28
C TRP A 150 -6.92 6.49 9.41
N PRO A 151 -6.34 5.28 9.51
CA PRO A 151 -5.38 4.97 10.57
C PRO A 151 -4.12 5.83 10.46
N ARG A 152 -3.63 6.15 9.25
CA ARG A 152 -2.43 7.00 9.08
C ARG A 152 -2.60 8.37 9.74
N ALA A 153 -3.78 9.00 9.58
CA ALA A 153 -4.10 10.27 10.21
C ALA A 153 -4.26 10.11 11.73
N ALA A 154 -5.04 9.09 12.13
CA ALA A 154 -5.38 8.83 13.53
C ALA A 154 -4.15 8.50 14.38
N GLU A 155 -3.18 7.76 13.84
CA GLU A 155 -1.90 7.43 14.46
C GLU A 155 -1.11 8.70 14.84
N ILE A 156 -0.95 9.62 13.89
CA ILE A 156 -0.24 10.89 14.09
C ILE A 156 -0.92 11.71 15.20
N ILE A 157 -2.25 11.84 15.13
CA ILE A 157 -3.01 12.65 16.09
C ILE A 157 -3.04 12.01 17.47
N LYS A 158 -3.45 10.73 17.58
CA LYS A 158 -3.62 10.04 18.87
C LYS A 158 -2.31 9.91 19.63
N HIS A 159 -1.23 9.50 18.97
CA HIS A 159 0.00 9.11 19.65
C HIS A 159 1.05 10.21 19.74
N VAL A 160 0.97 11.25 18.90
CA VAL A 160 1.94 12.36 18.92
C VAL A 160 1.31 13.65 19.42
N ARG A 161 0.15 14.05 18.87
CA ARG A 161 -0.54 15.28 19.32
C ARG A 161 -1.17 15.06 20.68
N GLY A 162 -1.86 13.93 20.86
CA GLY A 162 -2.65 13.62 22.05
C GLY A 162 -3.93 14.46 22.15
N ASN A 163 -4.56 14.45 23.33
CA ASN A 163 -5.75 15.26 23.64
C ASN A 163 -6.88 15.15 22.59
N TRP A 164 -7.17 13.93 22.13
CA TRP A 164 -8.30 13.62 21.24
C TRP A 164 -9.35 12.80 22.01
N PRO A 165 -10.36 13.45 22.62
CA PRO A 165 -11.33 12.78 23.50
C PRO A 165 -12.15 11.70 22.80
N ASN A 166 -12.45 11.88 21.52
CA ASN A 166 -13.28 10.98 20.72
C ASN A 166 -12.49 9.85 20.02
N SER A 167 -11.19 9.71 20.30
CA SER A 167 -10.35 8.65 19.72
C SER A 167 -10.90 7.24 19.95
N GLY A 168 -11.56 6.99 21.09
CA GLY A 168 -12.26 5.73 21.36
C GLY A 168 -13.43 5.47 20.41
N ARG A 169 -14.26 6.48 20.13
CA ARG A 169 -15.36 6.36 19.15
C ARG A 169 -14.82 6.10 17.74
N PHE A 170 -13.73 6.76 17.37
CA PHE A 170 -13.07 6.52 16.10
C PHE A 170 -12.52 5.08 15.99
N ALA A 171 -11.92 4.57 17.06
CA ALA A 171 -11.50 3.16 17.12
C ALA A 171 -12.69 2.20 16.93
N THR A 172 -13.82 2.47 17.58
CA THR A 172 -15.07 1.71 17.37
C THR A 172 -15.55 1.78 15.93
N MET A 173 -15.51 2.94 15.27
CA MET A 173 -15.83 3.06 13.85
C MET A 173 -14.95 2.15 12.98
N LEU A 174 -13.63 2.17 13.18
CA LEU A 174 -12.73 1.32 12.42
C LEU A 174 -12.97 -0.17 12.70
N ARG A 175 -13.24 -0.54 13.95
CA ARG A 175 -13.48 -1.93 14.37
C ARG A 175 -14.78 -2.50 13.84
N ASP A 176 -15.86 -1.71 13.89
CA ASP A 176 -17.22 -2.23 13.69
C ASP A 176 -17.76 -1.95 12.29
N VAL A 177 -17.25 -0.91 11.60
CA VAL A 177 -17.72 -0.52 10.26
C VAL A 177 -16.70 -0.85 9.17
N TYR A 178 -15.41 -0.57 9.39
CA TYR A 178 -14.40 -0.76 8.34
C TYR A 178 -13.82 -2.18 8.32
N LEU A 179 -13.34 -2.67 9.46
CA LEU A 179 -12.60 -3.93 9.52
C LEU A 179 -13.39 -5.15 9.00
N PRO A 180 -14.69 -5.34 9.33
CA PRO A 180 -15.45 -6.51 8.85
C PRO A 180 -15.56 -6.59 7.33
N GLU A 181 -15.62 -5.45 6.65
CA GLU A 181 -15.70 -5.36 5.18
C GLU A 181 -14.41 -5.77 4.48
N VAL A 182 -13.25 -5.60 5.12
CA VAL A 182 -11.93 -5.77 4.48
C VAL A 182 -11.14 -6.98 4.97
N ILE A 183 -11.33 -7.41 6.22
CA ILE A 183 -10.44 -8.38 6.90
C ILE A 183 -10.48 -9.80 6.31
N ASN A 184 -11.54 -10.15 5.59
CA ASN A 184 -11.69 -11.47 4.99
C ASN A 184 -11.07 -11.58 3.59
N GLY A 185 -10.57 -10.48 3.03
CA GLY A 185 -10.10 -10.45 1.65
C GLY A 185 -11.24 -10.67 0.64
N ARG A 186 -10.89 -10.85 -0.63
CA ARG A 186 -11.83 -11.13 -1.72
C ARG A 186 -11.14 -11.91 -2.83
N THR A 187 -11.08 -13.23 -2.67
CA THR A 187 -10.34 -14.13 -3.57
C THR A 187 -10.80 -14.05 -5.02
N SER A 188 -12.09 -13.77 -5.25
CA SER A 188 -12.75 -13.65 -6.55
C SER A 188 -12.66 -12.26 -7.20
N SER A 189 -12.07 -11.26 -6.54
CA SER A 189 -11.76 -9.95 -7.14
C SER A 189 -10.40 -9.93 -7.83
N ASN A 190 -10.23 -8.96 -8.72
CA ASN A 190 -8.92 -8.52 -9.18
C ASN A 190 -7.97 -8.23 -8.01
N GLY A 191 -6.68 -8.50 -8.21
CA GLY A 191 -5.71 -8.54 -7.13
C GLY A 191 -5.48 -7.21 -6.43
N ASN A 192 -5.65 -6.06 -7.10
CA ASN A 192 -5.53 -4.77 -6.42
C ASN A 192 -6.59 -4.58 -5.33
N TRP A 193 -7.79 -5.19 -5.45
CA TRP A 193 -8.83 -5.07 -4.43
C TRP A 193 -8.36 -5.70 -3.13
N GLU A 194 -7.96 -6.98 -3.19
CA GLU A 194 -7.56 -7.70 -1.98
C GLU A 194 -6.27 -7.12 -1.37
N LEU A 195 -5.35 -6.59 -2.19
CA LEU A 195 -4.17 -5.88 -1.69
C LEU A 195 -4.56 -4.59 -0.96
N SER A 196 -5.45 -3.76 -1.51
CA SER A 196 -5.95 -2.57 -0.82
C SER A 196 -6.73 -2.92 0.45
N MET A 197 -7.55 -3.97 0.43
CA MET A 197 -8.27 -4.45 1.62
C MET A 197 -7.30 -4.91 2.71
N THR A 198 -6.20 -5.57 2.31
CA THR A 198 -5.18 -6.03 3.24
C THR A 198 -4.37 -4.87 3.83
N GLU A 199 -4.07 -3.85 3.03
CA GLU A 199 -3.46 -2.61 3.50
C GLU A 199 -4.32 -1.92 4.57
N ALA A 200 -5.61 -1.75 4.29
CA ALA A 200 -6.57 -1.18 5.25
C ALA A 200 -6.64 -2.03 6.52
N SER A 201 -6.79 -3.36 6.37
CA SER A 201 -6.86 -4.30 7.49
C SER A 201 -5.64 -4.23 8.39
N LEU A 202 -4.44 -4.17 7.80
CA LEU A 202 -3.19 -4.09 8.55
C LEU A 202 -3.08 -2.76 9.31
N GLY A 203 -3.36 -1.64 8.65
CA GLY A 203 -3.33 -0.32 9.27
C GLY A 203 -4.35 -0.16 10.40
N ILE A 204 -5.57 -0.66 10.21
CA ILE A 204 -6.60 -0.70 11.25
C ILE A 204 -6.14 -1.56 12.43
N SER A 205 -5.57 -2.74 12.15
CA SER A 205 -5.10 -3.66 13.19
C SER A 205 -4.02 -3.03 14.07
N VAL A 206 -3.08 -2.29 13.48
CA VAL A 206 -2.07 -1.52 14.24
C VAL A 206 -2.75 -0.50 15.16
N PHE A 207 -3.59 0.38 14.64
CA PHE A 207 -4.25 1.43 15.43
C PHE A 207 -5.13 0.88 16.57
N LEU A 208 -5.74 -0.29 16.34
CA LEU A 208 -6.60 -0.99 17.30
C LEU A 208 -5.84 -1.92 18.26
N GLU A 209 -4.53 -2.07 18.11
CA GLU A 209 -3.69 -3.03 18.85
C GLU A 209 -4.19 -4.49 18.70
N ASP A 210 -4.72 -4.83 17.53
CA ASP A 210 -5.38 -6.10 17.23
C ASP A 210 -4.45 -7.10 16.53
N ARG A 211 -3.72 -7.88 17.32
CA ARG A 211 -2.75 -8.88 16.82
C ARG A 211 -3.39 -9.96 15.94
N ALA A 212 -4.59 -10.43 16.29
CA ALA A 212 -5.23 -11.50 15.54
C ALA A 212 -5.64 -11.04 14.13
N SER A 213 -6.18 -9.82 14.02
CA SER A 213 -6.52 -9.22 12.74
C SER A 213 -5.25 -8.88 11.93
N TYR A 214 -4.18 -8.43 12.59
CA TYR A 214 -2.89 -8.21 11.95
C TYR A 214 -2.34 -9.49 11.32
N ASP A 215 -2.25 -10.59 12.08
CA ASP A 215 -1.77 -11.88 11.59
C ASP A 215 -2.59 -12.41 10.41
N LYS A 216 -3.92 -12.25 10.49
CA LYS A 216 -4.82 -12.62 9.40
C LYS A 216 -4.57 -11.79 8.16
N ALA A 217 -4.42 -10.47 8.29
CA ALA A 217 -4.11 -9.57 7.17
C ALA A 217 -2.78 -9.96 6.51
N VAL A 218 -1.72 -10.21 7.29
CA VAL A 218 -0.42 -10.65 6.75
C VAL A 218 -0.54 -12.00 6.04
N SER A 219 -1.32 -12.94 6.56
CA SER A 219 -1.56 -14.23 5.89
C SER A 219 -2.25 -14.05 4.53
N ILE A 220 -3.26 -13.20 4.44
CA ILE A 220 -3.95 -12.89 3.17
C ILE A 220 -3.00 -12.20 2.21
N PHE A 221 -2.22 -11.22 2.70
CA PHE A 221 -1.20 -10.53 1.91
C PHE A 221 -0.24 -11.51 1.23
N ARG A 222 0.34 -12.44 1.99
CA ARG A 222 1.32 -13.41 1.48
C ARG A 222 0.76 -14.25 0.33
N ASN A 223 -0.48 -14.72 0.48
CA ASN A 223 -1.15 -15.47 -0.58
C ASN A 223 -1.42 -14.59 -1.80
N ARG A 224 -1.94 -13.38 -1.58
CA ARG A 224 -2.30 -12.47 -2.67
C ARG A 224 -1.08 -11.96 -3.44
N ILE A 225 -0.02 -11.51 -2.78
CA ILE A 225 1.16 -10.97 -3.47
C ILE A 225 1.84 -12.03 -4.34
N ALA A 226 1.84 -13.29 -3.88
CA ALA A 226 2.36 -14.42 -4.64
C ALA A 226 1.51 -14.73 -5.88
N ALA A 227 0.18 -14.53 -5.80
CA ALA A 227 -0.74 -14.70 -6.92
C ALA A 227 -0.91 -13.43 -7.79
N TYR A 228 -0.39 -12.28 -7.35
CA TYR A 228 -0.56 -11.00 -8.04
C TYR A 228 0.62 -10.64 -8.94
N VAL A 229 1.85 -10.83 -8.47
CA VAL A 229 3.06 -10.54 -9.25
C VAL A 229 3.73 -11.84 -9.62
N TYR A 230 3.84 -12.16 -10.91
CA TYR A 230 4.49 -13.39 -11.37
C TYR A 230 6.01 -13.32 -11.28
N LEU A 231 6.60 -14.43 -10.84
CA LEU A 231 8.02 -14.73 -11.04
C LEU A 231 8.17 -16.07 -11.78
N THR A 232 9.21 -16.21 -12.59
CA THR A 232 9.53 -17.48 -13.28
C THR A 232 9.82 -18.63 -12.32
N THR A 233 10.13 -18.32 -11.05
CA THR A 233 10.28 -19.31 -9.98
C THR A 233 8.93 -19.86 -9.47
N ASP A 234 7.80 -19.32 -9.94
CA ASP A 234 6.47 -19.85 -9.65
C ASP A 234 6.11 -21.07 -10.52
N GLY A 235 6.85 -21.30 -11.60
CA GLY A 235 6.56 -22.32 -12.61
C GLY A 235 5.99 -21.72 -13.90
N ASP A 236 5.38 -22.56 -14.74
CA ASP A 236 4.89 -22.16 -16.07
C ASP A 236 3.68 -21.22 -16.05
N LEU A 237 3.00 -21.12 -14.90
CA LEU A 237 1.80 -20.31 -14.68
C LEU A 237 1.91 -19.53 -13.37
N PRO A 238 1.26 -18.36 -13.29
CA PRO A 238 1.09 -17.66 -12.03
C PRO A 238 0.42 -18.51 -10.96
N ARG A 239 0.84 -18.30 -9.71
CA ARG A 239 0.15 -18.87 -8.55
C ARG A 239 -1.26 -18.31 -8.45
N THR A 240 -2.16 -19.08 -7.87
CA THR A 240 -3.52 -18.66 -7.55
C THR A 240 -3.70 -18.55 -6.04
N VAL A 241 -4.67 -17.74 -5.61
CA VAL A 241 -4.98 -17.64 -4.18
C VAL A 241 -5.71 -18.91 -3.75
N PRO A 242 -5.36 -19.54 -2.63
CA PRO A 242 -6.07 -20.71 -2.14
C PRO A 242 -7.58 -20.45 -2.05
N GLY A 243 -8.38 -21.34 -2.64
CA GLY A 243 -9.85 -21.20 -2.67
C GLY A 243 -10.39 -20.24 -3.74
N SER A 244 -9.56 -19.76 -4.69
CA SER A 244 -10.06 -18.94 -5.81
C SER A 244 -10.83 -19.73 -6.87
N GLY A 245 -10.70 -21.07 -6.89
CA GLY A 245 -11.28 -21.93 -7.92
C GLY A 245 -10.63 -21.79 -9.30
N LEU A 246 -9.46 -21.16 -9.38
CA LEU A 246 -8.66 -21.07 -10.61
C LEU A 246 -7.67 -22.24 -10.60
N ASP A 247 -7.97 -23.32 -11.31
CA ASP A 247 -7.18 -24.56 -11.29
C ASP A 247 -6.75 -25.06 -12.68
N THR A 248 -7.26 -24.44 -13.75
CA THR A 248 -6.82 -24.71 -15.13
C THR A 248 -5.97 -23.59 -15.73
N ARG A 249 -5.20 -23.91 -16.78
CA ARG A 249 -4.41 -22.94 -17.54
C ARG A 249 -5.30 -21.86 -18.16
N GLU A 250 -6.42 -22.26 -18.73
CA GLU A 250 -7.37 -21.39 -19.43
C GLU A 250 -8.00 -20.38 -18.47
N GLU A 251 -8.39 -20.82 -17.27
CA GLU A 251 -8.91 -19.94 -16.22
C GLU A 251 -7.86 -18.94 -15.74
N ILE A 252 -6.63 -19.38 -15.51
CA ILE A 252 -5.53 -18.50 -15.09
C ILE A 252 -5.24 -17.46 -16.16
N ILE A 253 -5.11 -17.86 -17.43
CA ILE A 253 -4.87 -16.94 -18.55
C ILE A 253 -6.03 -15.94 -18.70
N SER A 254 -7.28 -16.42 -18.61
CA SER A 254 -8.45 -15.56 -18.67
C SER A 254 -8.44 -14.52 -17.54
N TYR A 255 -8.12 -14.95 -16.30
CA TYR A 255 -8.02 -14.07 -15.15
C TYR A 255 -6.88 -13.06 -15.27
N TRP A 256 -5.76 -13.44 -15.91
CA TRP A 256 -4.64 -12.57 -16.28
C TRP A 256 -4.87 -11.78 -17.58
N GLN A 257 -6.15 -11.51 -17.91
CA GLN A 257 -6.57 -10.65 -19.02
C GLN A 257 -6.10 -11.15 -20.40
N GLY A 258 -6.08 -12.48 -20.57
CA GLY A 258 -5.63 -13.13 -21.80
C GLY A 258 -4.11 -13.20 -21.98
N GLN A 259 -3.33 -12.72 -21.01
CA GLN A 259 -1.86 -12.82 -21.04
C GLN A 259 -1.45 -14.28 -20.86
N SER A 260 -0.71 -14.82 -21.85
CA SER A 260 -0.27 -16.23 -21.86
C SER A 260 1.25 -16.42 -21.83
N THR A 261 2.00 -15.32 -22.01
CA THR A 261 3.47 -15.29 -21.88
C THR A 261 3.84 -14.63 -20.56
N PHE A 262 4.42 -15.39 -19.63
CA PHE A 262 4.73 -14.88 -18.30
C PHE A 262 6.22 -14.58 -18.13
N VAL A 263 6.55 -13.35 -17.73
CA VAL A 263 7.92 -12.90 -17.40
C VAL A 263 7.95 -12.24 -16.02
N ASN A 264 9.10 -12.26 -15.36
CA ASN A 264 9.28 -11.67 -14.04
C ASN A 264 8.72 -10.24 -13.97
N GLY A 265 7.84 -10.02 -12.99
CA GLY A 265 7.27 -8.71 -12.71
C GLY A 265 5.96 -8.39 -13.44
N LEU A 266 5.44 -9.28 -14.29
CA LEU A 266 4.06 -9.14 -14.74
C LEU A 266 3.13 -9.21 -13.53
N THR A 267 2.12 -8.34 -13.53
CA THR A 267 1.04 -8.39 -12.55
C THR A 267 -0.23 -8.93 -13.20
N GLN A 268 -1.13 -9.45 -12.38
CA GLN A 268 -2.44 -9.92 -12.84
C GLN A 268 -3.24 -8.86 -13.59
N GLU A 269 -2.98 -7.58 -13.35
CA GLU A 269 -3.67 -6.46 -13.99
C GLU A 269 -2.86 -5.72 -15.05
N THR A 270 -1.65 -6.19 -15.37
CA THR A 270 -0.78 -5.54 -16.36
C THR A 270 -1.49 -5.31 -17.69
N CYS A 271 -2.27 -6.30 -18.14
CA CYS A 271 -3.02 -6.23 -19.40
C CYS A 271 -4.46 -5.70 -19.26
N ARG A 272 -4.88 -5.36 -18.04
CA ARG A 272 -6.08 -4.52 -17.83
C ARG A 272 -5.71 -3.07 -18.10
N ASP A 273 -4.79 -2.54 -17.30
CA ASP A 273 -4.11 -1.25 -17.47
C ASP A 273 -3.06 -1.03 -16.37
N PHE A 274 -2.16 -0.06 -16.60
CA PHE A 274 -1.14 0.25 -15.60
C PHE A 274 -1.69 1.02 -14.39
N THR A 275 -2.87 1.64 -14.49
CA THR A 275 -3.49 2.35 -13.36
C THR A 275 -3.82 1.38 -12.23
N HIS A 276 -4.53 0.30 -12.55
CA HIS A 276 -4.89 -0.73 -11.56
C HIS A 276 -3.68 -1.54 -11.10
N THR A 277 -2.74 -1.79 -12.01
CA THR A 277 -1.41 -2.32 -11.63
C THR A 277 -0.75 -1.44 -10.57
N GLY A 278 -0.77 -0.13 -10.76
CA GLY A 278 -0.24 0.85 -9.82
C GLY A 278 -0.91 0.76 -8.46
N TYR A 279 -2.23 0.61 -8.40
CA TYR A 279 -2.95 0.46 -7.14
C TYR A 279 -2.54 -0.78 -6.37
N GLY A 280 -2.43 -1.94 -7.03
CA GLY A 280 -2.00 -3.17 -6.36
C GLY A 280 -0.55 -3.08 -5.86
N LEU A 281 0.35 -2.53 -6.67
CA LEU A 281 1.76 -2.37 -6.29
C LEU A 281 1.96 -1.38 -5.14
N ALA A 282 1.23 -0.26 -5.14
CA ALA A 282 1.26 0.70 -4.03
C ALA A 282 0.75 0.06 -2.74
N ALA A 283 -0.42 -0.58 -2.77
CA ALA A 283 -0.98 -1.25 -1.59
C ALA A 283 -0.03 -2.33 -1.04
N ALA A 284 0.60 -3.13 -1.92
CA ALA A 284 1.58 -4.12 -1.51
C ALA A 284 2.83 -3.48 -0.85
N SER A 285 3.29 -2.35 -1.38
CA SER A 285 4.42 -1.60 -0.82
C SER A 285 4.06 -0.97 0.53
N HIS A 286 2.83 -0.50 0.70
CA HIS A 286 2.34 0.07 1.96
C HIS A 286 2.18 -0.98 3.06
N VAL A 287 1.73 -2.19 2.70
CA VAL A 287 1.69 -3.34 3.60
C VAL A 287 3.11 -3.67 4.08
N ALA A 288 4.07 -3.80 3.16
CA ALA A 288 5.45 -4.11 3.52
C ALA A 288 6.08 -3.01 4.39
N GLU A 289 5.80 -1.74 4.10
CA GLU A 289 6.32 -0.62 4.89
C GLU A 289 5.69 -0.54 6.28
N THR A 290 4.37 -0.72 6.38
CA THR A 290 3.68 -0.79 7.67
C THR A 290 4.22 -1.94 8.52
N ALA A 291 4.36 -3.13 7.93
CA ALA A 291 4.91 -4.28 8.66
C ALA A 291 6.35 -4.06 9.13
N ARG A 292 7.18 -3.39 8.32
CA ARG A 292 8.55 -3.01 8.71
C ARG A 292 8.57 -2.08 9.91
N LEU A 293 7.67 -1.10 9.98
CA LEU A 293 7.53 -0.21 11.14
C LEU A 293 7.13 -0.98 12.41
N GLN A 294 6.47 -2.12 12.25
CA GLN A 294 6.10 -3.04 13.32
C GLN A 294 7.18 -4.09 13.63
N GLY A 295 8.36 -4.01 13.00
CA GLY A 295 9.47 -4.94 13.21
C GLY A 295 9.37 -6.26 12.44
N GLN A 296 8.39 -6.40 11.54
CA GLN A 296 8.24 -7.58 10.68
C GLN A 296 8.82 -7.31 9.28
N ASP A 297 9.77 -8.15 8.84
CA ASP A 297 10.44 -8.00 7.54
C ASP A 297 9.64 -8.62 6.38
N LEU A 298 8.52 -7.99 6.00
CA LEU A 298 7.81 -8.37 4.78
C LEU A 298 8.56 -7.91 3.51
N TRP A 299 9.37 -6.85 3.57
CA TRP A 299 10.19 -6.42 2.45
C TRP A 299 11.16 -7.52 2.00
N GLY A 300 11.78 -8.25 2.93
CA GLY A 300 12.61 -9.41 2.64
C GLY A 300 11.86 -10.50 1.86
N GLU A 301 10.57 -10.71 2.17
CA GLU A 301 9.71 -11.70 1.49
C GLU A 301 9.31 -11.23 0.07
N VAL A 302 8.99 -9.95 -0.11
CA VAL A 302 8.39 -9.44 -1.36
C VAL A 302 9.34 -8.71 -2.30
N ARG A 303 10.58 -8.43 -1.88
CA ARG A 303 11.54 -7.62 -2.66
C ARG A 303 11.75 -8.12 -4.08
N GLU A 304 11.79 -9.43 -4.30
CA GLU A 304 12.00 -10.02 -5.62
C GLU A 304 10.81 -9.76 -6.56
N ARG A 305 9.59 -9.90 -6.05
CA ARG A 305 8.37 -9.58 -6.80
C ARG A 305 8.30 -8.09 -7.11
N LEU A 306 8.45 -7.25 -6.09
CA LEU A 306 8.28 -5.80 -6.24
C LEU A 306 9.38 -5.16 -7.09
N ARG A 307 10.65 -5.58 -6.97
CA ARG A 307 11.73 -5.03 -7.82
C ARG A 307 11.48 -5.32 -9.30
N HIS A 308 11.00 -6.52 -9.62
CA HIS A 308 10.69 -6.90 -11.00
C HIS A 308 9.44 -6.20 -11.50
N ALA A 309 8.37 -6.14 -10.69
CA ALA A 309 7.14 -5.48 -11.10
C ALA A 309 7.35 -3.99 -11.37
N TYR A 310 7.94 -3.26 -10.42
CA TYR A 310 8.22 -1.84 -10.64
C TYR A 310 9.23 -1.61 -11.77
N GLY A 311 10.24 -2.47 -11.92
CA GLY A 311 11.20 -2.37 -13.01
C GLY A 311 10.55 -2.52 -14.39
N LEU A 312 9.66 -3.50 -14.55
CA LEU A 312 8.93 -3.76 -15.79
C LEU A 312 7.96 -2.62 -16.13
N HIS A 313 7.11 -2.24 -15.17
CA HIS A 313 6.09 -1.22 -15.42
C HIS A 313 6.71 0.17 -15.59
N ALA A 314 7.76 0.51 -14.84
CA ALA A 314 8.46 1.78 -15.04
C ALA A 314 9.15 1.85 -16.41
N LYS A 315 9.76 0.74 -16.88
CA LYS A 315 10.39 0.68 -18.22
C LYS A 315 9.41 1.07 -19.32
N TYR A 316 8.21 0.48 -19.31
CA TYR A 316 7.21 0.73 -20.33
C TYR A 316 6.46 2.06 -20.12
N GLN A 317 6.21 2.48 -18.88
CA GLN A 317 5.68 3.83 -18.58
C GLN A 317 6.59 4.95 -19.07
N LEU A 318 7.91 4.72 -19.04
CA LEU A 318 8.92 5.66 -19.53
C LEU A 318 9.10 5.61 -21.06
N GLY A 319 8.59 4.58 -21.73
CA GLY A 319 8.85 4.35 -23.16
C GLY A 319 10.31 4.04 -23.46
N VAL A 320 11.05 3.41 -22.54
CA VAL A 320 12.47 3.04 -22.73
C VAL A 320 12.63 2.03 -23.87
N GLU A 321 11.66 1.15 -24.02
CA GLU A 321 11.57 0.14 -25.08
C GLU A 321 10.16 0.16 -25.68
N PRO A 322 10.00 -0.19 -26.97
CA PRO A 322 8.68 -0.45 -27.53
C PRO A 322 8.03 -1.64 -26.80
N VAL A 323 6.71 -1.60 -26.66
CA VAL A 323 5.98 -2.72 -26.07
C VAL A 323 5.99 -3.89 -27.05
N PRO A 324 6.45 -5.08 -26.62
CA PRO A 324 6.51 -6.24 -27.48
C PRO A 324 5.11 -6.82 -27.70
N SER A 325 4.90 -7.48 -28.84
CA SER A 325 3.61 -8.09 -29.20
C SER A 325 3.12 -9.16 -28.21
N TRP A 326 4.03 -9.81 -27.49
CA TRP A 326 3.67 -10.78 -26.46
C TRP A 326 3.06 -10.15 -25.21
N LEU A 327 3.30 -8.85 -24.96
CA LEU A 327 2.78 -8.15 -23.79
C LEU A 327 1.43 -7.53 -24.15
N CYS A 328 0.34 -8.09 -23.63
CA CYS A 328 -1.02 -7.57 -23.82
C CYS A 328 -1.41 -7.42 -25.31
N GLY A 329 -0.91 -8.32 -26.16
CA GLY A 329 -1.11 -8.23 -27.62
C GLY A 329 -0.47 -7.00 -28.26
N GLY A 330 0.53 -6.38 -27.61
CA GLY A 330 1.19 -5.16 -28.06
C GLY A 330 0.48 -3.85 -27.71
N THR A 331 -0.64 -3.90 -26.97
CA THR A 331 -1.44 -2.71 -26.62
C THR A 331 -1.62 -2.58 -25.11
N TYR A 332 -1.45 -1.36 -24.57
CA TYR A 332 -1.58 -1.09 -23.13
C TYR A 332 -1.88 0.38 -22.85
N LYS A 333 -2.35 0.68 -21.64
CA LYS A 333 -2.59 2.04 -21.15
C LYS A 333 -1.48 2.47 -20.19
N GLN A 334 -0.65 3.43 -20.60
CA GLN A 334 0.48 3.98 -19.82
C GLN A 334 0.02 4.97 -18.73
N ALA A 335 -0.47 4.47 -17.60
CA ALA A 335 -0.90 5.31 -16.49
C ALA A 335 -0.59 4.72 -15.10
N LEU A 336 0.67 4.36 -14.82
CA LEU A 336 1.07 3.74 -13.55
C LEU A 336 0.76 4.58 -12.28
N GLY A 337 0.53 5.88 -12.44
CA GLY A 337 0.22 6.78 -11.33
C GLY A 337 1.43 7.11 -10.43
N PRO A 338 1.20 7.81 -9.30
CA PRO A 338 2.22 8.22 -8.34
C PRO A 338 2.57 7.10 -7.33
N THR A 339 2.87 5.90 -7.81
CA THR A 339 2.88 4.67 -6.98
C THR A 339 4.27 4.14 -6.63
N THR A 340 5.33 4.77 -7.12
CA THR A 340 6.68 4.18 -7.11
C THR A 340 7.52 4.57 -5.90
N GLU A 341 7.17 5.64 -5.19
CA GLU A 341 8.08 6.30 -4.25
C GLU A 341 8.41 5.45 -3.02
N VAL A 342 7.39 4.86 -2.36
CA VAL A 342 7.58 3.99 -1.18
C VAL A 342 8.47 2.79 -1.54
N ALA A 343 8.15 2.09 -2.63
CA ALA A 343 8.91 0.93 -3.08
C ALA A 343 10.32 1.29 -3.53
N PHE A 344 10.49 2.41 -4.25
CA PHE A 344 11.80 2.88 -4.67
C PHE A 344 12.69 3.17 -3.46
N ASN A 345 12.17 3.90 -2.46
CA ASN A 345 12.94 4.19 -1.26
C ASN A 345 13.33 2.91 -0.51
N ALA A 346 12.40 1.96 -0.36
CA ALA A 346 12.67 0.69 0.31
C ALA A 346 13.74 -0.14 -0.43
N LEU A 347 13.50 -0.42 -1.71
CA LEU A 347 14.32 -1.35 -2.50
C LEU A 347 15.69 -0.77 -2.83
N ALA A 348 15.75 0.49 -3.27
CA ALA A 348 17.02 1.11 -3.67
C ALA A 348 17.80 1.63 -2.46
N ASN A 349 17.20 2.53 -1.68
CA ASN A 349 17.96 3.26 -0.66
C ASN A 349 18.26 2.42 0.57
N ARG A 350 17.30 1.60 1.04
CA ARG A 350 17.49 0.78 2.25
C ARG A 350 18.01 -0.63 1.97
N LEU A 351 17.57 -1.26 0.88
CA LEU A 351 17.96 -2.64 0.54
C LEU A 351 19.09 -2.72 -0.50
N GLY A 352 19.54 -1.61 -1.08
CA GLY A 352 20.67 -1.58 -2.02
C GLY A 352 20.41 -2.25 -3.36
N ILE A 353 19.14 -2.48 -3.73
CA ILE A 353 18.75 -3.08 -5.01
C ILE A 353 18.70 -1.98 -6.08
N ALA A 354 19.50 -2.10 -7.13
CA ALA A 354 19.46 -1.14 -8.24
C ALA A 354 18.08 -1.15 -8.93
N MET A 355 17.45 0.03 -9.01
CA MET A 355 16.09 0.21 -9.51
C MET A 355 16.03 1.26 -10.64
N THR A 356 16.97 1.24 -11.60
CA THR A 356 17.23 2.32 -12.57
C THR A 356 15.99 2.92 -13.24
N ASN A 357 15.10 2.09 -13.81
CA ASN A 357 13.90 2.60 -14.48
C ASN A 357 12.89 3.18 -13.47
N THR A 358 12.73 2.53 -12.33
CA THR A 358 11.83 2.99 -11.26
C THR A 358 12.35 4.28 -10.63
N GLN A 359 13.65 4.42 -10.42
CA GLN A 359 14.30 5.65 -9.97
C GLN A 359 13.98 6.79 -10.93
N ARG A 360 14.28 6.61 -12.22
CA ARG A 360 14.04 7.61 -13.25
C ARG A 360 12.59 8.03 -13.32
N LEU A 361 11.66 7.07 -13.24
CA LEU A 361 10.23 7.37 -13.23
C LEU A 361 9.81 8.15 -11.98
N THR A 362 10.25 7.69 -10.81
CA THR A 362 9.93 8.31 -9.51
C THR A 362 10.40 9.76 -9.51
N GLU A 363 11.69 10.00 -9.79
CA GLU A 363 12.29 11.33 -9.80
C GLU A 363 11.64 12.26 -10.82
N ARG A 364 11.24 11.76 -11.99
CA ARG A 364 10.50 12.54 -13.01
C ARG A 364 9.09 12.93 -12.53
N GLN A 365 8.47 12.15 -11.66
CA GLN A 365 7.11 12.39 -11.15
C GLN A 365 7.09 13.24 -9.87
N ARG A 366 8.25 13.53 -9.26
CA ARG A 366 8.31 14.36 -8.04
C ARG A 366 8.00 15.84 -8.34
N PRO A 367 7.29 16.54 -7.44
CA PRO A 367 6.56 16.00 -6.29
C PRO A 367 5.29 15.25 -6.69
N ALA A 368 5.17 14.01 -6.20
CA ALA A 368 3.98 13.20 -6.38
C ALA A 368 2.90 13.64 -5.38
N GLY A 369 1.73 14.03 -5.89
CA GLY A 369 0.59 14.48 -5.10
C GLY A 369 -0.24 13.32 -4.55
N THR A 370 -1.51 13.24 -4.95
CA THR A 370 -2.45 12.18 -4.54
C THR A 370 -3.23 11.65 -5.74
N ASP A 371 -3.56 10.36 -5.72
CA ASP A 371 -4.50 9.75 -6.68
C ASP A 371 -5.97 9.95 -6.27
N LYS A 372 -6.18 10.65 -5.15
CA LYS A 372 -7.45 10.86 -4.45
C LYS A 372 -8.07 9.58 -3.90
N LEU A 373 -7.46 8.40 -4.08
CA LEU A 373 -7.96 7.12 -3.59
C LEU A 373 -7.39 6.76 -2.22
N PHE A 374 -6.09 6.50 -2.15
CA PHE A 374 -5.40 6.09 -0.92
C PHE A 374 -3.89 6.40 -0.97
N ILE A 375 -3.39 6.84 -2.12
CA ILE A 375 -2.01 7.26 -2.33
C ILE A 375 -1.96 8.77 -2.15
N ALA A 376 -1.10 9.23 -1.24
CA ALA A 376 -0.93 10.65 -1.01
C ALA A 376 0.40 11.00 -0.36
N TRP A 377 1.04 12.04 -0.90
CA TRP A 377 2.19 12.73 -0.30
C TRP A 377 3.40 11.82 -0.10
N GLU A 378 3.57 10.82 -0.96
CA GLU A 378 4.66 9.84 -0.81
C GLU A 378 6.02 10.49 -1.07
N THR A 379 6.14 11.44 -2.03
CA THR A 379 7.39 12.20 -2.17
C THR A 379 7.74 12.97 -0.90
N LEU A 380 6.74 13.55 -0.23
CA LEU A 380 6.97 14.25 1.03
C LEU A 380 7.42 13.28 2.12
N THR A 381 6.82 12.10 2.21
CA THR A 381 7.01 11.20 3.35
C THR A 381 8.16 10.21 3.19
N HIS A 382 8.43 9.76 1.96
CA HIS A 382 9.32 8.63 1.67
C HIS A 382 10.52 8.96 0.80
N ALA A 383 10.56 10.09 0.07
CA ALA A 383 11.72 10.42 -0.75
C ALA A 383 12.98 10.42 0.10
N SER A 384 13.93 9.54 -0.23
CA SER A 384 15.22 9.37 0.46
C SER A 384 15.13 9.32 1.98
N ASN A 385 14.02 8.83 2.54
CA ASN A 385 13.84 8.72 3.98
C ASN A 385 14.58 7.47 4.49
N PRO A 386 15.63 7.61 5.32
CA PRO A 386 16.44 6.46 5.73
C PRO A 386 15.76 5.60 6.80
N ASN A 387 14.67 6.09 7.40
CA ASN A 387 14.02 5.47 8.55
C ASN A 387 12.92 4.50 8.17
#